data_AF-A0A837HI06-F1
#
_entry.id   AF-A0A837HI06-F1
#
_cell.length_a   1.000
_cell.length_b   1.000
_cell.length_c   1.000
_cell.angle_alpha   90.00
_cell.angle_beta   90.00
_cell.angle_gamma   90.00
#
_symmetry.space_group_name_H-M   'P 1'
#
loop_
_entity.id
_entity.type
_entity.pdbx_description
1 polymer ?
#
loop_
_entity_poly.entity_id
_entity_poly.type
_entity_poly.pdbx_seq_one_letter_code
_entity_poly.pdbx_strand_id
1 'polypeptide(L)'
;MKTSEKIKKYLKEKQQSSVNELVDYLQISRMAVSKQLSNLLAQGEVVKIGKSPVVFYMLKEEIIKKKGLVVVDNQTLKIIEENFLFISPTGERKQGMNGFEYWCERTNQPIEKTATEYVKTLKKYNAFKKNGIIDGIEKFNATFEKVGLDKIFYLDFYSIERFGKTKLGQLLLYAKQSQNKKLMRELTVDIKPKIDTIIQKYNIDGIGFIPPTVKREVQLMKELEKNLHEHVRRVSIVKIKTEIIVPQKTLTKLSDRIENAKNTIIVDERAAFKNILLIDDAVGSGATLNETALQIKQKGIAKKVIGLSITGSFKGFDVISEV
;
A
#
# COMPACT_ATOMS: atom_id res chain seq x y z
N MET A 1 -40.11 11.02 -28.46
CA MET A 1 -39.11 10.77 -27.41
C MET A 1 -37.73 11.12 -27.94
N LYS A 2 -37.01 12.04 -27.29
CA LYS A 2 -35.66 12.46 -27.70
C LYS A 2 -34.66 11.31 -27.50
N THR A 3 -33.57 11.30 -28.27
CA THR A 3 -32.52 10.26 -28.15
C THR A 3 -31.93 10.18 -26.75
N SER A 4 -31.74 11.31 -26.08
CA SER A 4 -31.28 11.37 -24.68
C SER A 4 -32.24 10.70 -23.70
N GLU A 5 -33.55 10.82 -23.91
CA GLU A 5 -34.57 10.14 -23.09
C GLU A 5 -34.57 8.63 -23.34
N LYS A 6 -34.36 8.20 -24.58
CA LYS A 6 -34.22 6.76 -24.93
C LYS A 6 -32.99 6.15 -24.27
N ILE A 7 -31.86 6.87 -24.27
CA ILE A 7 -30.64 6.44 -23.55
C ILE A 7 -30.94 6.30 -22.06
N LYS A 8 -31.57 7.30 -21.43
CA LYS A 8 -31.91 7.23 -20.00
C LYS A 8 -32.84 6.07 -19.67
N LYS A 9 -33.87 5.83 -20.50
CA LYS A 9 -34.77 4.68 -20.33
C LYS A 9 -34.01 3.36 -20.42
N TYR A 10 -33.16 3.21 -21.43
CA TYR A 10 -32.35 2.00 -21.62
C TYR A 10 -31.40 1.75 -20.44
N LEU A 11 -30.71 2.80 -19.97
CA LEU A 11 -29.83 2.72 -18.81
C LEU A 11 -30.59 2.43 -17.51
N LYS A 12 -31.84 2.89 -17.38
CA LYS A 12 -32.70 2.54 -16.25
C LYS A 12 -33.10 1.06 -16.24
N GLU A 13 -33.33 0.47 -17.42
CA GLU A 13 -33.74 -0.94 -17.56
C GLU A 13 -32.54 -1.90 -17.46
N LYS A 14 -31.39 -1.51 -18.02
CA LYS A 14 -30.19 -2.37 -18.10
C LYS A 14 -29.12 -2.04 -17.06
N GLN A 15 -29.35 -1.03 -16.22
CA GLN A 15 -28.43 -0.46 -15.21
C GLN A 15 -27.17 0.19 -15.80
N GLN A 16 -26.51 -0.46 -16.76
CA GLN A 16 -25.33 0.05 -17.46
C GLN A 16 -25.33 -0.37 -18.94
N SER A 17 -24.62 0.39 -19.78
CA SER A 17 -24.44 0.00 -21.18
C SER A 17 -23.18 0.57 -21.82
N SER A 18 -22.63 -0.14 -22.80
CA SER A 18 -21.55 0.34 -23.65
C SER A 18 -22.07 1.23 -24.79
N VAL A 19 -21.16 1.96 -25.46
CA VAL A 19 -21.54 2.74 -26.65
C VAL A 19 -22.09 1.83 -27.76
N ASN A 20 -21.54 0.63 -27.92
CA ASN A 20 -21.93 -0.28 -28.99
C ASN A 20 -23.35 -0.82 -28.75
N GLU A 21 -23.67 -1.23 -27.52
CA GLU A 21 -25.02 -1.66 -27.17
C GLU A 21 -26.07 -0.55 -27.36
N LEU A 22 -25.71 0.71 -27.05
CA LEU A 22 -26.58 1.86 -27.29
C LEU A 22 -26.72 2.16 -28.80
N VAL A 23 -25.68 1.92 -29.61
CA VAL A 23 -25.76 1.99 -31.08
C VAL A 23 -26.74 0.94 -31.60
N ASP A 24 -26.62 -0.30 -31.13
CA ASP A 24 -27.49 -1.41 -31.54
C ASP A 24 -28.95 -1.18 -31.09
N TYR A 25 -29.16 -0.63 -29.89
CA TYR A 25 -30.49 -0.33 -29.39
C TYR A 25 -31.15 0.87 -30.11
N LEU A 26 -30.39 1.94 -30.35
CA LEU A 26 -30.93 3.17 -30.91
C LEU A 26 -30.93 3.18 -32.44
N GLN A 27 -30.19 2.26 -33.07
CA GLN A 27 -30.01 2.15 -34.53
C GLN A 27 -29.53 3.46 -35.16
N ILE A 28 -28.57 4.13 -34.49
CA ILE A 28 -27.95 5.39 -34.95
C ILE A 28 -26.42 5.30 -34.89
N SER A 29 -25.74 6.21 -35.58
CA SER A 29 -24.27 6.19 -35.65
C SER A 29 -23.61 6.32 -34.27
N ARG A 30 -22.45 5.65 -34.13
CA ARG A 30 -21.61 5.71 -32.91
C ARG A 30 -21.25 7.13 -32.50
N MET A 31 -21.01 8.02 -33.47
CA MET A 31 -20.73 9.43 -33.23
C MET A 31 -21.94 10.16 -32.63
N ALA A 32 -23.15 9.87 -33.13
CA ALA A 32 -24.38 10.46 -32.61
C ALA A 32 -24.64 9.99 -31.16
N VAL A 33 -24.48 8.71 -30.86
CA VAL A 33 -24.59 8.18 -29.48
C VAL A 33 -23.55 8.85 -28.56
N SER A 34 -22.30 8.92 -29.02
CA SER A 34 -21.21 9.51 -28.23
C SER A 34 -21.45 10.99 -27.94
N LYS A 35 -21.96 11.77 -28.92
CA LYS A 35 -22.33 13.18 -28.72
C LYS A 35 -23.43 13.34 -27.68
N GLN A 36 -24.45 12.48 -27.71
CA GLN A 36 -25.54 12.51 -26.72
C GLN A 36 -25.04 12.11 -25.32
N LEU A 37 -24.19 11.09 -25.22
CA LEU A 37 -23.57 10.70 -23.95
C LEU A 37 -22.65 11.79 -23.39
N SER A 38 -21.86 12.47 -24.22
CA SER A 38 -21.04 13.61 -23.81
C SER A 38 -21.90 14.73 -23.23
N ASN A 39 -23.05 15.03 -23.85
CA ASN A 39 -23.99 16.03 -23.32
C ASN A 39 -24.60 15.58 -21.98
N LEU A 40 -25.04 14.33 -21.87
CA LEU A 40 -25.59 13.76 -20.63
C LEU A 40 -24.55 13.68 -19.49
N LEU A 41 -23.29 13.43 -19.83
CA LEU A 41 -22.16 13.50 -18.89
C LEU A 41 -21.93 14.93 -18.42
N ALA A 42 -21.93 15.91 -19.33
CA ALA A 42 -21.75 17.32 -19.00
C ALA A 42 -22.91 17.86 -18.12
N GLN A 43 -24.13 17.39 -18.36
CA GLN A 43 -25.32 17.68 -17.56
C GLN A 43 -25.34 16.91 -16.22
N GLY A 44 -24.43 15.94 -16.04
CA GLY A 44 -24.36 15.12 -14.84
C GLY A 44 -25.56 14.19 -14.67
N GLU A 45 -26.21 13.77 -15.74
CA GLU A 45 -27.34 12.83 -15.69
C GLU A 45 -26.85 11.37 -15.79
N VAL A 46 -25.71 11.16 -16.44
CA VAL A 46 -25.05 9.87 -16.65
C VAL A 46 -23.63 9.95 -16.11
N VAL A 47 -23.07 8.83 -15.65
CA VAL A 47 -21.65 8.69 -15.31
C VAL A 47 -20.98 7.66 -16.21
N LYS A 48 -19.68 7.86 -16.44
CA LYS A 48 -18.84 6.98 -17.25
C LYS A 48 -17.98 6.12 -16.31
N ILE A 49 -18.04 4.81 -16.48
CA ILE A 49 -17.25 3.82 -15.73
C ILE A 49 -16.31 3.05 -16.67
N GLY A 50 -15.11 2.73 -16.19
CA GLY A 50 -14.06 2.10 -16.99
C GLY A 50 -13.13 3.09 -17.73
N LYS A 51 -12.17 2.54 -18.48
CA LYS A 51 -11.18 3.30 -19.26
C LYS A 51 -11.09 2.70 -20.66
N SER A 52 -10.82 3.56 -21.65
CA SER A 52 -10.65 3.14 -23.04
C SER A 52 -9.70 1.93 -23.13
N PRO A 53 -10.05 0.89 -23.91
CA PRO A 53 -11.16 0.80 -24.86
C PRO A 53 -12.51 0.35 -24.26
N VAL A 54 -12.56 -0.06 -22.99
CA VAL A 54 -13.75 -0.65 -22.36
C VAL A 54 -14.41 0.34 -21.41
N VAL A 55 -15.55 0.85 -21.83
CA VAL A 55 -16.28 1.92 -21.13
C VAL A 55 -17.77 1.59 -21.11
N PHE A 56 -18.39 1.77 -19.94
CA PHE A 56 -19.83 1.71 -19.76
C PHE A 56 -20.37 3.03 -19.19
N TYR A 57 -21.67 3.24 -19.33
CA TYR A 57 -22.42 4.41 -18.90
C TYR A 57 -23.60 3.96 -18.03
N MET A 58 -23.93 4.73 -16.98
CA MET A 58 -25.05 4.45 -16.07
C MET A 58 -25.67 5.75 -15.53
N LEU A 59 -26.91 5.70 -15.01
CA LEU A 59 -27.61 6.88 -14.47
C LEU A 59 -27.02 7.33 -13.12
N LYS A 60 -26.90 8.64 -12.92
CA LYS A 60 -26.33 9.21 -11.69
C LYS A 60 -27.23 9.02 -10.46
N GLU A 61 -28.55 8.93 -10.63
CA GLU A 61 -29.51 8.82 -9.52
C GLU A 61 -29.35 7.53 -8.69
N GLU A 62 -28.74 6.47 -9.23
CA GLU A 62 -28.38 5.27 -8.45
C GLU A 62 -27.20 5.52 -7.48
N ILE A 63 -26.45 6.61 -7.65
CA ILE A 63 -25.29 6.97 -6.81
C ILE A 63 -25.68 7.96 -5.70
N ILE A 64 -26.76 8.73 -5.84
CA ILE A 64 -27.06 9.90 -5.00
C ILE A 64 -27.96 9.60 -3.78
N LYS A 65 -28.55 8.41 -3.65
CA LYS A 65 -29.42 8.07 -2.50
C LYS A 65 -28.63 7.83 -1.20
N LYS A 66 -28.02 8.89 -0.65
CA LYS A 66 -27.75 9.20 0.77
C LYS A 66 -26.60 10.23 0.83
N LYS A 67 -26.93 11.52 0.86
CA LYS A 67 -26.03 12.54 1.42
C LYS A 67 -26.82 13.35 2.43
N GLY A 68 -26.85 12.84 3.66
CA GLY A 68 -27.06 13.72 4.81
C GLY A 68 -25.80 14.56 4.98
N LEU A 69 -25.95 15.85 5.25
CA LEU A 69 -24.85 16.70 5.70
C LEU A 69 -24.37 16.15 7.05
N VAL A 70 -23.24 15.44 7.04
CA VAL A 70 -22.59 14.95 8.25
C VAL A 70 -21.85 16.12 8.89
N VAL A 71 -22.15 16.42 10.16
CA VAL A 71 -21.49 17.52 10.88
C VAL A 71 -20.29 16.94 11.61
N VAL A 72 -19.13 16.99 10.96
CA VAL A 72 -17.83 16.66 11.58
C VAL A 72 -17.07 17.95 11.86
N ASP A 73 -16.43 18.06 13.03
CA ASP A 73 -15.63 19.24 13.34
C ASP A 73 -14.44 19.42 12.37
N ASN A 74 -14.03 20.66 12.13
CA ASN A 74 -13.00 21.00 11.15
C ASN A 74 -11.64 20.32 11.42
N GLN A 75 -11.30 20.05 12.68
CA GLN A 75 -10.03 19.42 13.02
C GLN A 75 -10.06 17.93 12.67
N THR A 76 -11.13 17.23 13.01
CA THR A 76 -11.36 15.84 12.63
C THR A 76 -11.39 15.68 11.11
N LEU A 77 -12.08 16.58 10.40
CA LEU A 77 -12.13 16.58 8.94
C LEU A 77 -10.72 16.66 8.34
N LYS A 78 -9.90 17.62 8.78
CA LYS A 78 -8.52 17.79 8.28
C LYS A 78 -7.67 16.54 8.51
N ILE A 79 -7.77 15.92 9.69
CA ILE A 79 -7.02 14.70 9.99
C ILE A 79 -7.43 13.56 9.06
N ILE A 80 -8.73 13.40 8.80
CA ILE A 80 -9.25 12.36 7.89
C ILE A 80 -8.79 12.63 6.46
N GLU A 81 -8.90 13.86 5.98
CA GLU A 81 -8.43 14.28 4.63
C GLU A 81 -6.97 13.89 4.38
N GLU A 82 -6.12 14.11 5.37
CA GLU A 82 -4.68 13.85 5.25
C GLU A 82 -4.34 12.35 5.35
N ASN A 83 -5.05 11.59 6.21
CA ASN A 83 -4.60 10.27 6.67
C ASN A 83 -5.47 9.10 6.20
N PHE A 84 -6.65 9.36 5.62
CA PHE A 84 -7.54 8.29 5.17
C PHE A 84 -7.40 8.03 3.67
N LEU A 85 -7.21 6.76 3.33
CA LEU A 85 -7.19 6.28 1.97
C LEU A 85 -7.91 4.94 1.91
N PHE A 86 -8.88 4.85 1.02
CA PHE A 86 -9.55 3.61 0.67
C PHE A 86 -9.45 3.38 -0.83
N ILE A 87 -9.12 2.16 -1.22
CA ILE A 87 -9.18 1.73 -2.62
C ILE A 87 -10.34 0.76 -2.73
N SER A 88 -11.32 1.10 -3.55
CA SER A 88 -12.54 0.31 -3.73
C SER A 88 -12.25 -1.04 -4.39
N PRO A 89 -13.17 -2.01 -4.29
CA PRO A 89 -13.06 -3.27 -5.05
C PRO A 89 -12.95 -3.06 -6.56
N THR A 90 -13.44 -1.93 -7.08
CA THR A 90 -13.34 -1.54 -8.49
C THR A 90 -12.03 -0.82 -8.83
N GLY A 91 -11.10 -0.70 -7.87
CA GLY A 91 -9.81 -0.04 -8.04
C GLY A 91 -9.87 1.50 -8.01
N GLU A 92 -10.98 2.07 -7.53
CA GLU A 92 -11.14 3.52 -7.40
C GLU A 92 -10.45 4.02 -6.13
N ARG A 93 -9.62 5.05 -6.27
CA ARG A 93 -8.95 5.70 -5.15
C ARG A 93 -9.89 6.72 -4.50
N LYS A 94 -10.34 6.45 -3.28
CA LYS A 94 -11.16 7.36 -2.47
C LYS A 94 -10.34 7.87 -1.29
N GLN A 95 -9.99 9.15 -1.33
CA GLN A 95 -9.17 9.80 -0.31
C GLN A 95 -10.04 10.60 0.66
N GLY A 96 -9.49 10.82 1.86
CA GLY A 96 -10.07 11.74 2.81
C GLY A 96 -11.48 11.37 3.24
N MET A 97 -12.33 12.38 3.42
CA MET A 97 -13.68 12.20 3.89
C MET A 97 -14.51 11.38 2.91
N ASN A 98 -14.30 11.56 1.60
CA ASN A 98 -14.99 10.74 0.60
C ASN A 98 -14.69 9.24 0.73
N GLY A 99 -13.43 8.89 1.01
CA GLY A 99 -13.06 7.50 1.29
C GLY A 99 -13.63 7.01 2.60
N PHE A 100 -13.63 7.88 3.61
CA PHE A 100 -14.09 7.56 4.95
C PHE A 100 -15.60 7.28 5.00
N GLU A 101 -16.41 8.14 4.37
CA GLU A 101 -17.85 7.97 4.21
C GLU A 101 -18.16 6.65 3.50
N TYR A 102 -17.50 6.40 2.36
CA TYR A 102 -17.68 5.17 1.60
C TYR A 102 -17.36 3.92 2.44
N TRP A 103 -16.28 3.97 3.23
CA TRP A 103 -15.92 2.87 4.13
C TRP A 103 -16.93 2.69 5.25
N CYS A 104 -17.42 3.77 5.86
CA CYS A 104 -18.44 3.73 6.91
C CYS A 104 -19.76 3.14 6.40
N GLU A 105 -20.22 3.58 5.22
CA GLU A 105 -21.43 3.05 4.59
C GLU A 105 -21.32 1.54 4.33
N ARG A 106 -20.18 1.10 3.78
CA ARG A 106 -19.91 -0.31 3.49
C ARG A 106 -19.81 -1.17 4.75
N THR A 107 -19.35 -0.60 5.85
CA THR A 107 -19.20 -1.30 7.14
C THR A 107 -20.39 -1.08 8.09
N ASN A 108 -21.44 -0.41 7.60
CA ASN A 108 -22.63 -0.04 8.36
C ASN A 108 -22.29 0.68 9.68
N GLN A 109 -21.36 1.64 9.62
CA GLN A 109 -20.90 2.41 10.77
C GLN A 109 -21.43 3.87 10.73
N PRO A 110 -21.79 4.45 11.89
CA PRO A 110 -22.21 5.85 11.96
C PRO A 110 -21.02 6.80 11.76
N ILE A 111 -21.08 7.67 10.75
CA ILE A 111 -19.93 8.47 10.29
C ILE A 111 -19.34 9.36 11.39
N GLU A 112 -20.16 10.15 12.10
CA GLU A 112 -19.69 11.12 13.11
C GLU A 112 -18.96 10.44 14.27
N LYS A 113 -19.58 9.43 14.89
CA LYS A 113 -18.98 8.66 15.98
C LYS A 113 -17.70 7.95 15.51
N THR A 114 -17.74 7.39 14.31
CA THR A 114 -16.62 6.64 13.73
C THR A 114 -15.45 7.56 13.41
N ALA A 115 -15.70 8.80 12.98
CA ALA A 115 -14.69 9.82 12.70
C ALA A 115 -13.91 10.19 13.97
N THR A 116 -14.63 10.46 15.07
CA THR A 116 -14.02 10.76 16.38
C THR A 116 -13.18 9.58 16.89
N GLU A 117 -13.70 8.36 16.75
CA GLU A 117 -12.97 7.14 17.13
C GLU A 117 -11.74 6.91 16.24
N TYR A 118 -11.82 7.19 14.94
CA TYR A 118 -10.69 7.11 14.01
C TYR A 118 -9.57 8.07 14.41
N VAL A 119 -9.89 9.34 14.71
CA VAL A 119 -8.90 10.33 15.15
C VAL A 119 -8.27 9.91 16.47
N LYS A 120 -9.06 9.39 17.42
CA LYS A 120 -8.54 8.89 18.70
C LYS A 120 -7.57 7.73 18.49
N THR A 121 -7.95 6.75 17.67
CA THR A 121 -7.06 5.63 17.32
C THR A 121 -5.82 6.14 16.61
N LEU A 122 -5.93 7.02 15.62
CA LEU A 122 -4.76 7.55 14.91
C LEU A 122 -3.79 8.28 15.87
N LYS A 123 -4.30 9.09 16.81
CA LYS A 123 -3.48 9.73 17.86
C LYS A 123 -2.76 8.71 18.73
N LYS A 124 -3.45 7.65 19.17
CA LYS A 124 -2.85 6.54 19.94
C LYS A 124 -1.67 5.91 19.20
N TYR A 125 -1.81 5.64 17.90
CA TYR A 125 -0.75 5.00 17.11
C TYR A 125 0.36 5.98 16.72
N ASN A 126 0.04 7.26 16.47
CA ASN A 126 1.04 8.28 16.20
C ASN A 126 1.92 8.59 17.41
N ALA A 127 1.47 8.31 18.65
CA ALA A 127 2.32 8.42 19.84
C ALA A 127 3.56 7.51 19.81
N PHE A 128 3.52 6.40 19.05
CA PHE A 128 4.68 5.53 18.83
C PHE A 128 5.67 6.08 17.80
N LYS A 129 5.26 7.09 17.00
CA LYS A 129 6.11 7.72 15.99
C LYS A 129 6.91 8.85 16.61
N LYS A 130 8.20 8.63 16.82
CA LYS A 130 9.16 9.68 17.21
C LYS A 130 9.83 10.20 15.96
N ASN A 131 9.67 11.49 15.65
CA ASN A 131 10.16 12.12 14.42
C ASN A 131 9.69 11.41 13.13
N GLY A 132 8.45 10.92 13.12
CA GLY A 132 7.84 10.31 11.94
C GLY A 132 8.25 8.86 11.64
N ILE A 133 9.01 8.21 12.55
CA ILE A 133 9.42 6.80 12.49
C ILE A 133 9.12 6.08 13.80
N ILE A 134 8.93 4.77 13.74
CA ILE A 134 8.62 3.90 14.88
C ILE A 134 9.85 3.05 15.17
N ASP A 135 10.29 2.97 16.43
CA ASP A 135 11.35 2.03 16.83
C ASP A 135 10.74 0.66 17.12
N GLY A 136 11.22 -0.37 16.41
CA GLY A 136 10.73 -1.74 16.52
C GLY A 136 11.67 -2.68 17.27
N ILE A 137 12.79 -2.20 17.84
CA ILE A 137 13.86 -3.08 18.34
C ILE A 137 13.42 -3.95 19.51
N GLU A 138 12.59 -3.41 20.41
CA GLU A 138 12.05 -4.15 21.56
C GLU A 138 11.28 -5.39 21.11
N LYS A 139 10.55 -5.30 20.00
CA LYS A 139 9.81 -6.44 19.43
C LYS A 139 10.73 -7.54 18.91
N PHE A 140 11.85 -7.18 18.29
CA PHE A 140 12.84 -8.15 17.82
C PHE A 140 13.50 -8.87 19.00
N ASN A 141 13.91 -8.13 20.03
CA ASN A 141 14.51 -8.70 21.24
C ASN A 141 13.56 -9.64 21.98
N ALA A 142 12.26 -9.35 21.98
CA ALA A 142 11.26 -10.22 22.58
C ALA A 142 10.96 -11.50 21.78
N THR A 143 11.38 -11.57 20.50
CA THR A 143 10.95 -12.64 19.58
C THR A 143 12.06 -13.54 19.11
N PHE A 144 13.27 -13.02 18.95
CA PHE A 144 14.42 -13.80 18.52
C PHE A 144 15.37 -13.99 19.69
N GLU A 145 15.86 -15.21 19.87
CA GLU A 145 16.94 -15.50 20.82
C GLU A 145 18.21 -14.72 20.47
N LYS A 146 18.48 -14.54 19.17
CA LYS A 146 19.62 -13.78 18.66
C LYS A 146 19.15 -12.74 17.66
N VAL A 147 19.41 -11.48 17.99
CA VAL A 147 19.08 -10.34 17.12
C VAL A 147 20.35 -9.86 16.39
N GLY A 148 20.30 -9.85 15.06
CA GLY A 148 21.38 -9.36 14.20
C GLY A 148 21.36 -7.84 14.00
N LEU A 149 20.20 -7.21 14.17
CA LEU A 149 19.99 -5.78 13.96
C LEU A 149 20.40 -4.97 15.19
N ASP A 150 21.07 -3.84 14.98
CA ASP A 150 21.35 -2.86 16.04
C ASP A 150 20.17 -1.93 16.29
N LYS A 151 19.40 -1.64 15.23
CA LYS A 151 18.13 -0.90 15.26
C LYS A 151 17.20 -1.39 14.15
N ILE A 152 15.91 -1.18 14.33
CA ILE A 152 14.90 -1.43 13.29
C ILE A 152 13.85 -0.34 13.37
N PHE A 153 13.52 0.27 12.23
CA PHE A 153 12.52 1.32 12.13
C PHE A 153 11.37 0.94 11.21
N TYR A 154 10.17 1.43 11.52
CA TYR A 154 9.01 1.39 10.64
C TYR A 154 8.57 2.81 10.27
N LEU A 155 8.22 3.06 9.01
CA LEU A 155 7.71 4.38 8.60
C LEU A 155 6.24 4.59 8.98
N ASP A 156 5.47 3.52 9.05
CA ASP A 156 4.11 3.49 9.55
C ASP A 156 3.72 2.09 10.05
N PHE A 157 2.56 2.00 10.71
CA PHE A 157 1.93 0.71 10.94
C PHE A 157 1.24 0.21 9.68
N TYR A 158 1.21 -1.10 9.50
CA TYR A 158 0.50 -1.72 8.38
C TYR A 158 -1.01 -1.51 8.46
N SER A 159 -1.55 -1.68 9.68
CA SER A 159 -2.96 -1.56 9.99
C SER A 159 -3.18 -1.08 11.42
N ILE A 160 -4.32 -0.44 11.68
CA ILE A 160 -4.76 0.05 12.98
C ILE A 160 -6.15 -0.53 13.31
N GLU A 161 -6.22 -1.25 14.45
CA GLU A 161 -7.45 -1.81 15.06
C GLU A 161 -8.56 -2.16 14.04
N ARG A 162 -9.76 -1.60 14.24
CA ARG A 162 -10.95 -1.88 13.43
C ARG A 162 -11.00 -1.11 12.11
N PHE A 163 -10.11 -0.14 11.90
CA PHE A 163 -10.10 0.69 10.69
C PHE A 163 -9.26 0.07 9.57
N GLY A 164 -8.56 -1.03 9.85
CA GLY A 164 -7.81 -1.76 8.85
C GLY A 164 -6.51 -1.04 8.48
N LYS A 165 -6.15 -1.08 7.20
CA LYS A 165 -4.84 -0.59 6.73
C LYS A 165 -4.73 0.94 6.84
N THR A 166 -3.55 1.41 7.22
CA THR A 166 -3.22 2.85 7.17
C THR A 166 -3.14 3.34 5.72
N LYS A 167 -3.06 4.66 5.50
CA LYS A 167 -2.82 5.20 4.15
C LYS A 167 -1.55 4.64 3.52
N LEU A 168 -0.45 4.56 4.28
CA LEU A 168 0.79 3.96 3.78
C LEU A 168 0.65 2.46 3.54
N GLY A 169 -0.06 1.74 4.43
CA GLY A 169 -0.39 0.32 4.27
C GLY A 169 -1.21 0.03 3.02
N GLN A 170 -2.20 0.88 2.70
CA GLN A 170 -3.00 0.77 1.47
C GLN A 170 -2.17 1.05 0.22
N LEU A 171 -1.37 2.13 0.22
CA LEU A 171 -0.48 2.43 -0.90
C LEU A 171 0.50 1.27 -1.15
N LEU A 172 1.10 0.73 -0.08
CA LEU A 172 2.00 -0.41 -0.17
C LEU A 172 1.33 -1.65 -0.74
N LEU A 173 0.15 -2.02 -0.21
CA LEU A 173 -0.63 -3.16 -0.68
C LEU A 173 -0.87 -3.08 -2.19
N TYR A 174 -1.47 -1.98 -2.64
CA TYR A 174 -1.90 -1.84 -4.03
C TYR A 174 -0.73 -1.57 -4.96
N ALA A 175 0.33 -0.89 -4.52
CA ALA A 175 1.57 -0.79 -5.29
C ALA A 175 2.14 -2.18 -5.59
N LYS A 176 2.10 -3.11 -4.62
CA LYS A 176 2.59 -4.49 -4.79
C LYS A 176 1.66 -5.36 -5.64
N GLN A 177 0.36 -5.34 -5.36
CA GLN A 177 -0.61 -6.22 -6.03
C GLN A 177 -0.87 -5.81 -7.48
N SER A 178 -1.08 -4.50 -7.72
CA SER A 178 -1.39 -4.02 -9.07
C SER A 178 -0.18 -3.86 -9.98
N GLN A 179 1.04 -4.04 -9.45
CA GLN A 179 2.29 -3.82 -10.17
C GLN A 179 2.38 -2.42 -10.82
N ASN A 180 1.64 -1.45 -10.27
CA ASN A 180 1.48 -0.12 -10.84
C ASN A 180 2.68 0.76 -10.51
N LYS A 181 3.55 0.97 -11.51
CA LYS A 181 4.76 1.82 -11.39
C LYS A 181 4.46 3.25 -10.92
N LYS A 182 3.31 3.82 -11.27
CA LYS A 182 2.92 5.17 -10.80
C LYS A 182 2.71 5.18 -9.29
N LEU A 183 2.01 4.17 -8.75
CA LEU A 183 1.82 4.04 -7.30
C LEU A 183 3.13 3.73 -6.58
N MET A 184 4.01 2.90 -7.16
CA MET A 184 5.33 2.63 -6.58
C MET A 184 6.21 3.90 -6.51
N ARG A 185 6.16 4.75 -7.54
CA ARG A 185 6.86 6.05 -7.54
C ARG A 185 6.27 7.02 -6.53
N GLU A 186 4.94 7.13 -6.47
CA GLU A 186 4.27 7.96 -5.46
C GLU A 186 4.67 7.53 -4.04
N LEU A 187 4.65 6.22 -3.77
CA LEU A 187 5.11 5.65 -2.52
C LEU A 187 6.58 6.00 -2.25
N THR A 188 7.46 5.88 -3.25
CA THR A 188 8.89 6.19 -3.10
C THR A 188 9.12 7.66 -2.75
N VAL A 189 8.44 8.58 -3.44
CA VAL A 189 8.53 10.03 -3.17
C VAL A 189 8.08 10.35 -1.75
N ASP A 190 7.00 9.72 -1.28
CA ASP A 190 6.47 9.93 0.07
C ASP A 190 7.45 9.47 1.17
N ILE A 191 8.14 8.34 0.95
CA ILE A 191 9.02 7.75 1.96
C ILE A 191 10.47 8.22 1.91
N LYS A 192 10.93 8.74 0.76
CA LYS A 192 12.33 9.13 0.56
C LYS A 192 12.86 10.09 1.64
N PRO A 193 12.16 11.19 2.03
CA PRO A 193 12.70 12.12 3.03
C PRO A 193 13.01 11.45 4.38
N LYS A 194 12.22 10.44 4.76
CA LYS A 194 12.45 9.67 5.99
C LYS A 194 13.66 8.74 5.86
N ILE A 195 13.84 8.12 4.70
CA ILE A 195 15.00 7.29 4.38
C ILE A 195 16.28 8.14 4.43
N ASP A 196 16.27 9.32 3.80
CA ASP A 196 17.41 10.25 3.77
C ASP A 196 17.79 10.69 5.20
N THR A 197 16.80 10.98 6.03
CA THR A 197 17.01 11.32 7.45
C THR A 197 17.69 10.18 8.21
N ILE A 198 17.31 8.92 7.95
CA ILE A 198 17.95 7.74 8.57
C ILE A 198 19.38 7.57 8.07
N ILE A 199 19.60 7.70 6.76
CA ILE A 199 20.92 7.60 6.12
C ILE A 199 21.89 8.59 6.76
N GLN A 200 21.47 9.85 6.88
CA GLN A 200 22.28 10.91 7.49
C GLN A 200 22.49 10.68 8.99
N LYS A 201 21.41 10.44 9.75
CA LYS A 201 21.47 10.28 11.21
C LYS A 201 22.39 9.15 11.65
N TYR A 202 22.45 8.07 10.88
CA TYR A 202 23.24 6.88 11.22
C TYR A 202 24.51 6.73 10.40
N ASN A 203 24.87 7.73 9.58
CA ASN A 203 26.04 7.70 8.69
C ASN A 203 26.11 6.38 7.89
N ILE A 204 25.01 6.05 7.21
CA ILE A 204 24.89 4.83 6.43
C ILE A 204 25.81 4.90 5.22
N ASP A 205 26.69 3.91 5.07
CA ASP A 205 27.63 3.80 3.94
C ASP A 205 27.36 2.57 3.06
N GLY A 206 26.35 1.76 3.40
CA GLY A 206 25.82 0.66 2.59
C GLY A 206 24.29 0.53 2.67
N ILE A 207 23.61 0.30 1.55
CA ILE A 207 22.17 0.01 1.51
C ILE A 207 21.92 -1.35 0.88
N GLY A 208 21.18 -2.21 1.58
CA GLY A 208 20.74 -3.51 1.09
C GLY A 208 19.22 -3.56 0.96
N PHE A 209 18.71 -3.96 -0.20
CA PHE A 209 17.27 -4.17 -0.42
C PHE A 209 16.95 -5.66 -0.27
N ILE A 210 15.96 -5.98 0.58
CA ILE A 210 15.55 -7.37 0.77
C ILE A 210 14.91 -7.89 -0.52
N PRO A 211 15.40 -9.01 -1.09
CA PRO A 211 14.91 -9.50 -2.36
C PRO A 211 13.47 -10.02 -2.24
N PRO A 212 12.65 -9.84 -3.29
CA PRO A 212 11.26 -10.22 -3.25
C PRO A 212 11.08 -11.74 -3.14
N THR A 213 10.08 -12.16 -2.38
CA THR A 213 9.77 -13.59 -2.17
C THR A 213 8.81 -14.16 -3.21
N VAL A 214 8.00 -13.32 -3.86
CA VAL A 214 6.97 -13.74 -4.83
C VAL A 214 7.34 -13.23 -6.22
N LYS A 215 7.25 -14.10 -7.23
CA LYS A 215 7.50 -13.74 -8.62
C LYS A 215 6.43 -12.76 -9.10
N ARG A 216 6.87 -11.60 -9.59
CA ARG A 216 6.09 -10.51 -10.20
C ARG A 216 6.94 -9.91 -11.32
N GLU A 217 6.30 -9.40 -12.36
CA GLU A 217 6.97 -8.72 -13.47
C GLU A 217 7.63 -7.43 -13.00
N VAL A 218 6.91 -6.66 -12.19
CA VAL A 218 7.40 -5.43 -11.55
C VAL A 218 7.51 -5.64 -10.05
N GLN A 219 8.74 -5.55 -9.55
CA GLN A 219 9.06 -5.76 -8.14
C GLN A 219 9.19 -4.41 -7.43
N LEU A 220 8.42 -4.22 -6.34
CA LEU A 220 8.44 -2.98 -5.57
C LEU A 220 9.85 -2.59 -5.12
N MET A 221 10.62 -3.53 -4.56
CA MET A 221 11.96 -3.24 -4.04
C MET A 221 12.93 -2.79 -5.14
N LYS A 222 12.80 -3.32 -6.37
CA LYS A 222 13.62 -2.88 -7.52
C LYS A 222 13.23 -1.48 -7.99
N GLU A 223 11.93 -1.18 -8.01
CA GLU A 223 11.45 0.16 -8.37
C GLU A 223 11.84 1.18 -7.29
N LEU A 224 11.77 0.80 -6.02
CA LEU A 224 12.23 1.62 -4.90
C LEU A 224 13.73 1.91 -5.01
N GLU A 225 14.54 0.87 -5.19
CA GLU A 225 15.99 0.97 -5.40
C GLU A 225 16.35 1.90 -6.55
N LYS A 226 15.62 1.81 -7.68
CA LYS A 226 15.84 2.67 -8.84
C LYS A 226 15.50 4.13 -8.55
N ASN A 227 14.39 4.40 -7.86
CA ASN A 227 13.86 5.75 -7.67
C ASN A 227 14.46 6.49 -6.47
N LEU A 228 15.08 5.80 -5.50
CA LEU A 228 15.74 6.46 -4.38
C LEU A 228 17.00 7.23 -4.82
N HIS A 229 17.70 6.79 -5.87
CA HIS A 229 18.89 7.47 -6.41
C HIS A 229 19.95 7.84 -5.34
N GLU A 230 20.14 6.97 -4.34
CA GLU A 230 21.07 7.25 -3.25
C GLU A 230 22.53 7.16 -3.71
N HIS A 231 23.38 8.07 -3.23
CA HIS A 231 24.84 8.04 -3.44
C HIS A 231 25.56 7.03 -2.53
N VAL A 232 24.81 6.08 -1.95
CA VAL A 232 25.31 5.09 -1.01
C VAL A 232 25.59 3.79 -1.75
N ARG A 233 26.70 3.12 -1.38
CA ARG A 233 27.09 1.84 -1.96
C ARG A 233 26.01 0.78 -1.69
N ARG A 234 25.83 -0.15 -2.62
CA ARG A 234 24.85 -1.22 -2.50
C ARG A 234 25.46 -2.44 -1.84
N VAL A 235 24.66 -3.13 -1.04
CA VAL A 235 24.99 -4.41 -0.43
C VAL A 235 24.29 -5.49 -1.24
N SER A 236 25.05 -6.43 -1.81
CA SER A 236 24.49 -7.52 -2.60
C SER A 236 23.78 -8.55 -1.72
N ILE A 237 22.47 -8.67 -1.88
CA ILE A 237 21.62 -9.65 -1.18
C ILE A 237 20.80 -10.39 -2.23
N VAL A 238 20.97 -11.71 -2.28
CA VAL A 238 20.33 -12.55 -3.29
C VAL A 238 19.41 -13.58 -2.65
N LYS A 239 18.30 -13.86 -3.32
CA LYS A 239 17.44 -14.98 -2.96
C LYS A 239 17.80 -16.18 -3.84
N ILE A 240 18.29 -17.26 -3.24
CA ILE A 240 18.58 -18.50 -3.97
C ILE A 240 17.29 -19.25 -4.29
N LYS A 241 17.27 -19.94 -5.42
CA LYS A 241 16.14 -20.77 -5.87
C LYS A 241 16.44 -22.22 -5.50
N THR A 242 15.56 -22.80 -4.71
CA THR A 242 15.45 -24.25 -4.53
C THR A 242 14.59 -24.85 -5.66
N GLU A 243 14.61 -26.17 -5.80
CA GLU A 243 13.78 -26.90 -6.77
C GLU A 243 12.29 -26.56 -6.61
N ILE A 244 11.82 -26.47 -5.36
CA ILE A 244 10.47 -26.01 -5.02
C ILE A 244 10.57 -24.64 -4.35
N ILE A 245 9.93 -23.63 -4.93
CA ILE A 245 9.89 -22.28 -4.38
C ILE A 245 8.77 -22.20 -3.34
N VAL A 246 9.13 -22.12 -2.06
CA VAL A 246 8.18 -21.88 -0.97
C VAL A 246 8.15 -20.39 -0.62
N PRO A 247 7.02 -19.69 -0.82
CA PRO A 247 6.89 -18.30 -0.38
C PRO A 247 6.87 -18.24 1.15
N GLN A 248 7.81 -17.53 1.76
CA GLN A 248 7.90 -17.38 3.22
C GLN A 248 6.59 -16.88 3.86
N LYS A 249 5.77 -16.14 3.11
CA LYS A 249 4.48 -15.63 3.59
C LYS A 249 3.42 -16.72 3.82
N THR A 250 3.54 -17.89 3.19
CA THR A 250 2.60 -19.00 3.39
C THR A 250 2.93 -19.83 4.64
N LEU A 251 4.12 -19.64 5.23
CA LEU A 251 4.54 -20.35 6.44
C LEU A 251 3.89 -19.72 7.68
N THR A 252 3.25 -20.50 8.53
CA THR A 252 2.56 -19.97 9.72
C THR A 252 3.47 -19.88 10.94
N LYS A 253 4.42 -20.81 11.09
CA LYS A 253 5.34 -20.87 12.24
C LYS A 253 6.54 -19.95 12.06
N LEU A 254 6.98 -19.32 13.14
CA LEU A 254 8.18 -18.47 13.15
C LEU A 254 9.44 -19.28 12.83
N SER A 255 9.59 -20.48 13.41
CA SER A 255 10.72 -21.39 13.16
C SER A 255 10.93 -21.63 11.66
N ASP A 256 9.85 -21.97 10.96
CA ASP A 256 9.89 -22.31 9.53
C ASP A 256 10.26 -21.07 8.70
N ARG A 257 9.82 -19.89 9.14
CA ARG A 257 10.19 -18.62 8.50
C ARG A 257 11.66 -18.25 8.71
N ILE A 258 12.21 -18.55 9.89
CA ILE A 258 13.63 -18.38 10.21
C ILE A 258 14.45 -19.33 9.34
N GLU A 259 14.10 -20.61 9.32
CA GLU A 259 14.78 -21.62 8.50
C GLU A 259 14.75 -21.25 7.01
N ASN A 260 13.58 -20.86 6.50
CA ASN A 260 13.44 -20.42 5.12
C ASN A 260 14.31 -19.20 4.82
N ALA A 261 14.33 -18.18 5.69
CA ALA A 261 15.16 -17.00 5.51
C ALA A 261 16.65 -17.34 5.52
N LYS A 262 17.08 -18.12 6.52
CA LYS A 262 18.46 -18.57 6.69
C LYS A 262 18.99 -19.34 5.49
N ASN A 263 18.15 -20.20 4.90
CA ASN A 263 18.56 -21.07 3.79
C ASN A 263 18.36 -20.43 2.42
N THR A 264 17.45 -19.46 2.26
CA THR A 264 17.13 -18.91 0.93
C THR A 264 17.62 -17.50 0.67
N ILE A 265 17.99 -16.73 1.70
CA ILE A 265 18.55 -15.39 1.56
C ILE A 265 20.04 -15.45 1.83
N ILE A 266 20.84 -15.01 0.86
CA ILE A 266 22.30 -15.02 0.94
C ILE A 266 22.82 -13.61 0.75
N VAL A 267 23.69 -13.18 1.66
CA VAL A 267 24.46 -11.94 1.50
C VAL A 267 25.71 -12.25 0.68
N ASP A 268 25.72 -11.85 -0.59
CA ASP A 268 26.81 -12.09 -1.55
C ASP A 268 27.68 -10.83 -1.70
N GLU A 269 28.16 -10.33 -0.57
CA GLU A 269 28.94 -9.09 -0.50
C GLU A 269 30.35 -9.37 0.02
N ARG A 270 31.33 -8.72 -0.60
CA ARG A 270 32.76 -8.82 -0.25
C ARG A 270 33.31 -7.52 0.30
N ALA A 271 32.69 -6.38 -0.01
CA ALA A 271 33.11 -5.09 0.49
C ALA A 271 32.80 -4.95 1.99
N ALA A 272 33.65 -4.19 2.68
CA ALA A 272 33.42 -3.81 4.08
C ALA A 272 32.69 -2.46 4.17
N PHE A 273 31.80 -2.39 5.15
CA PHE A 273 30.96 -1.24 5.46
C PHE A 273 31.07 -0.89 6.95
N LYS A 274 30.84 0.37 7.30
CA LYS A 274 30.72 0.78 8.69
C LYS A 274 29.30 0.51 9.18
N ASN A 275 28.30 1.05 8.46
CA ASN A 275 26.90 1.02 8.82
C ASN A 275 26.04 0.67 7.59
N ILE A 276 25.35 -0.47 7.65
CA ILE A 276 24.42 -0.89 6.60
C ILE A 276 22.98 -0.57 7.00
N LEU A 277 22.20 -0.08 6.04
CA LEU A 277 20.74 0.01 6.12
C LEU A 277 20.10 -1.10 5.27
N LEU A 278 19.34 -1.99 5.90
CA LEU A 278 18.53 -3.00 5.23
C LEU A 278 17.10 -2.48 5.06
N ILE A 279 16.56 -2.50 3.83
CA ILE A 279 15.21 -2.02 3.52
C ILE A 279 14.32 -3.19 3.09
N ASP A 280 13.17 -3.33 3.75
CA ASP A 280 12.11 -4.29 3.41
C ASP A 280 10.76 -3.58 3.21
N ASP A 281 9.82 -4.28 2.57
CA ASP A 281 8.47 -3.75 2.32
C ASP A 281 7.60 -3.72 3.58
N ALA A 282 7.54 -4.83 4.32
CA ALA A 282 6.69 -4.97 5.48
C ALA A 282 7.28 -5.98 6.46
N VAL A 283 7.37 -5.59 7.72
CA VAL A 283 7.75 -6.48 8.81
C VAL A 283 6.49 -7.14 9.36
N GLY A 284 6.21 -8.32 8.77
CA GLY A 284 5.54 -9.44 9.42
C GLY A 284 6.48 -10.02 10.47
N SER A 285 6.85 -11.31 10.44
CA SER A 285 7.69 -11.98 11.45
C SER A 285 9.08 -11.39 11.74
N GLY A 286 9.64 -10.53 10.87
CA GLY A 286 10.99 -9.97 11.02
C GLY A 286 12.15 -10.94 10.71
N ALA A 287 11.85 -12.22 10.45
CA ALA A 287 12.86 -13.27 10.26
C ALA A 287 13.86 -12.94 9.13
N THR A 288 13.37 -12.43 8.01
CA THR A 288 14.21 -12.11 6.84
C THR A 288 15.24 -11.04 7.13
N LEU A 289 14.82 -9.94 7.76
CA LEU A 289 15.72 -8.86 8.16
C LEU A 289 16.72 -9.35 9.21
N ASN A 290 16.26 -10.14 10.19
CA ASN A 290 17.12 -10.62 11.26
C ASN A 290 18.21 -11.57 10.74
N GLU A 291 17.84 -12.58 9.95
CA GLU A 291 18.79 -13.55 9.38
C GLU A 291 19.78 -12.88 8.42
N THR A 292 19.31 -11.91 7.62
CA THR A 292 20.21 -11.13 6.74
C THR A 292 21.22 -10.35 7.57
N ALA A 293 20.78 -9.69 8.66
CA ALA A 293 21.66 -8.94 9.54
C ALA A 293 22.66 -9.84 10.29
N LEU A 294 22.23 -11.03 10.71
CA LEU A 294 23.11 -12.03 11.33
C LEU A 294 24.19 -12.49 10.35
N GLN A 295 23.85 -12.75 9.09
CA GLN A 295 24.85 -13.10 8.06
C GLN A 295 25.86 -11.97 7.83
N ILE A 296 25.40 -10.72 7.75
CA ILE A 296 26.29 -9.55 7.60
C ILE A 296 27.28 -9.47 8.76
N LYS A 297 26.80 -9.61 10.00
CA LYS A 297 27.66 -9.55 11.20
C LYS A 297 28.62 -10.74 11.28
N GLN A 298 28.15 -11.95 10.99
CA GLN A 298 28.98 -13.17 11.02
C GLN A 298 30.10 -13.13 9.98
N LYS A 299 29.83 -12.57 8.80
CA LYS A 299 30.83 -12.40 7.73
C LYS A 299 31.75 -11.19 7.93
N GLY A 300 31.55 -10.39 8.98
CA GLY A 300 32.33 -9.18 9.22
C GLY A 300 32.13 -8.07 8.18
N ILE A 301 31.03 -8.12 7.42
CA ILE A 301 30.75 -7.17 6.33
C ILE A 301 30.45 -5.77 6.88
N ALA A 302 29.78 -5.67 8.03
CA ALA A 302 29.53 -4.39 8.68
C ALA A 302 29.61 -4.45 10.20
N LYS A 303 29.97 -3.30 10.80
CA LYS A 303 29.99 -3.12 12.26
C LYS A 303 28.59 -2.89 12.81
N LYS A 304 27.77 -2.10 12.12
CA LYS A 304 26.36 -1.85 12.48
C LYS A 304 25.43 -2.18 11.32
N VAL A 305 24.30 -2.79 11.66
CA VAL A 305 23.23 -3.13 10.72
C VAL A 305 21.92 -2.58 11.26
N ILE A 306 21.33 -1.65 10.50
CA ILE A 306 20.08 -0.99 10.82
C ILE A 306 19.03 -1.50 9.84
N GLY A 307 17.87 -1.91 10.34
CA GLY A 307 16.74 -2.27 9.52
C GLY A 307 15.77 -1.11 9.34
N LEU A 308 15.11 -1.08 8.19
CA LEU A 308 14.00 -0.21 7.89
C LEU A 308 12.93 -1.01 7.15
N SER A 309 11.68 -0.83 7.55
CA SER A 309 10.53 -1.32 6.81
C SER A 309 9.57 -0.19 6.51
N ILE A 310 8.96 -0.21 5.32
CA ILE A 310 7.92 0.78 4.97
C ILE A 310 6.76 0.68 5.96
N THR A 311 6.34 -0.55 6.28
CA THR A 311 5.31 -0.78 7.30
C THR A 311 5.71 -1.86 8.31
N GLY A 312 5.21 -1.75 9.54
CA GLY A 312 5.37 -2.76 10.58
C GLY A 312 4.04 -3.13 11.24
N SER A 313 3.95 -4.34 11.80
CA SER A 313 2.76 -4.74 12.57
C SER A 313 2.82 -4.24 14.02
N PHE A 314 1.71 -3.66 14.49
CA PHE A 314 1.53 -3.24 15.89
C PHE A 314 1.29 -4.42 16.83
N LYS A 315 0.39 -5.33 16.46
CA LYS A 315 0.11 -6.55 17.25
C LYS A 315 1.28 -7.52 17.10
N GLY A 316 1.52 -8.37 18.11
CA GLY A 316 2.49 -9.47 18.05
C GLY A 316 2.34 -10.19 16.71
N PHE A 317 3.46 -10.57 16.07
CA PHE A 317 3.58 -10.94 14.67
C PHE A 317 2.33 -11.51 13.98
N ASP A 318 1.39 -10.62 13.62
CA ASP A 318 0.30 -10.96 12.72
C ASP A 318 0.99 -11.27 11.40
N VAL A 319 0.99 -12.55 11.06
CA VAL A 319 1.47 -13.02 9.78
C VAL A 319 0.71 -12.23 8.72
N ILE A 320 1.41 -11.31 8.06
CA ILE A 320 0.84 -10.55 6.92
C ILE A 320 0.70 -11.55 5.77
N SER A 321 -0.41 -12.29 5.79
CA SER A 321 -0.84 -13.29 4.81
C SER A 321 -1.39 -12.59 3.59
N GLU A 322 -0.54 -11.92 2.83
CA GLU A 322 -0.95 -11.33 1.56
C GLU A 322 0.00 -11.78 0.47
N VAL A 323 -0.56 -12.65 -0.38
CA VAL A 323 0.00 -13.14 -1.64
C VAL A 323 -0.14 -12.06 -2.70
#